data_AF-A0AAN8EQC4-F1
#
_entry.id   AF-A0AAN8EQC4-F1
#
_cell.length_a   1.000
_cell.length_b   1.000
_cell.length_c   1.000
_cell.angle_alpha   90.00
_cell.angle_beta   90.00
_cell.angle_gamma   90.00
#
_symmetry.space_group_name_H-M   'P 1'
#
loop_
_entity.id
_entity.type
_entity.pdbx_description
1 polymer ?
#
loop_
_entity_poly.entity_id
_entity_poly.type
_entity_poly.pdbx_seq_one_letter_code
_entity_poly.pdbx_strand_id
1 'polypeptide(L)'
;MPVSALTENLKRDSQPDVSNGTASPSRDIPVSSGQSLTREVSRSLQTRESFSFGTSPDQQRHRPSLANTSHGSASPHLTRTMTGAPPKKLQPFREQDVKILLLENVNKTGQDILRQQGYQVEALKSSLPEDQLIEKIKDVHVLGIRSKTKLNARVLSAAKNLIVVGCFCIGTNQVDLKYAADHGICVFNSPFSNSRSVAELVIAEIISLARQLGDRSNEMHAGTWNKVSSKCWEVRGKTLGIVGYGHIGSQLSVLAESFGMRVIYYDVTNLMALGTAHQVSSLDELLKTADFVTLHVPEIPETKNMISEKQFENMKTGSYLINASRGSVVDIPALIEASRSGKIAGAALDVYPSEPAGNGDYFNNELNSWCEGLRGLKNIILTPHIGGSTEEAQSAIGIEVAESLVRYVNEGVTVGAVNMPEVTLRSLTMDEADHARVVFIHQNVPGVLGRVNKVLSDHNVDKQMSDSRGDMAYMMADISNVRQGEIETLYKDLESLKERIITRILY
;
A
#
# COMPACT_ATOMS: atom_id res chain seq x y z
N MET A 1 -19.22 67.37 -43.04
CA MET A 1 -18.95 67.32 -44.49
C MET A 1 -17.75 68.22 -44.78
N PRO A 2 -16.99 67.99 -45.87
CA PRO A 2 -16.94 66.80 -46.74
C PRO A 2 -16.32 65.57 -46.00
N VAL A 3 -16.54 64.27 -46.28
CA VAL A 3 -16.87 63.51 -47.52
C VAL A 3 -15.61 63.25 -48.38
N SER A 4 -15.26 62.03 -48.83
CA SER A 4 -15.63 60.61 -48.52
C SER A 4 -14.61 59.68 -49.25
N ALA A 5 -14.68 58.33 -49.42
CA ALA A 5 -15.60 57.22 -49.08
C ALA A 5 -14.83 55.85 -49.17
N LEU A 6 -15.48 54.71 -48.83
CA LEU A 6 -15.14 53.31 -49.21
C LEU A 6 -13.82 52.74 -48.59
N THR A 7 -13.60 51.46 -48.26
CA THR A 7 -14.36 50.17 -48.28
C THR A 7 -13.57 49.15 -47.39
N GLU A 8 -14.09 48.12 -46.73
CA GLU A 8 -15.47 47.67 -46.47
C GLU A 8 -15.59 46.70 -45.24
N ASN A 9 -16.36 45.61 -45.35
CA ASN A 9 -16.76 44.62 -44.34
C ASN A 9 -15.67 43.62 -43.88
N LEU A 10 -15.68 43.27 -42.59
CA LEU A 10 -16.15 41.94 -42.11
C LEU A 10 -16.21 41.86 -40.57
N LYS A 11 -17.42 41.82 -40.02
CA LYS A 11 -17.68 41.15 -38.73
C LYS A 11 -18.19 39.74 -39.00
N ARG A 12 -17.71 38.75 -38.25
CA ARG A 12 -18.38 37.46 -38.04
C ARG A 12 -18.20 37.03 -36.61
N ASP A 13 -19.26 36.48 -36.04
CA ASP A 13 -19.25 35.85 -34.73
C ASP A 13 -18.51 34.51 -34.79
N SER A 14 -17.81 34.17 -33.70
CA SER A 14 -17.30 32.82 -33.45
C SER A 14 -17.46 32.53 -31.96
N GLN A 15 -18.40 31.64 -31.63
CA GLN A 15 -18.53 31.10 -30.28
C GLN A 15 -17.27 30.29 -29.91
N PRO A 16 -16.88 30.21 -28.62
CA PRO A 16 -15.88 29.25 -28.19
C PRO A 16 -16.45 27.84 -28.30
N ASP A 17 -15.90 27.03 -29.19
CA ASP A 17 -16.35 25.65 -29.43
C ASP A 17 -15.95 24.73 -28.27
N VAL A 18 -16.94 24.14 -27.59
CA VAL A 18 -16.74 23.30 -26.40
C VAL A 18 -16.41 21.88 -26.83
N SER A 19 -15.21 21.73 -27.40
CA SER A 19 -14.66 20.43 -27.77
C SER A 19 -14.35 19.60 -26.51
N ASN A 20 -15.25 18.67 -26.17
CA ASN A 20 -15.04 17.67 -25.13
C ASN A 20 -13.93 16.70 -25.55
N GLY A 21 -12.68 17.10 -25.31
CA GLY A 21 -11.49 16.27 -25.48
C GLY A 21 -11.47 15.11 -24.48
N THR A 22 -12.18 14.02 -24.78
CA THR A 22 -12.11 12.78 -24.00
C THR A 22 -10.70 12.21 -24.09
N ALA A 23 -9.87 12.47 -23.09
CA ALA A 23 -8.58 11.83 -22.94
C ALA A 23 -8.79 10.31 -22.88
N SER A 24 -8.39 9.59 -23.94
CA SER A 24 -8.41 8.14 -23.95
C SER A 24 -7.50 7.62 -22.84
N PRO A 25 -7.93 6.65 -22.01
CA PRO A 25 -7.01 6.03 -21.06
C PRO A 25 -5.81 5.45 -21.80
N SER A 26 -4.64 5.53 -21.15
CA SER A 26 -3.42 4.88 -21.63
C SER A 26 -3.71 3.40 -21.88
N ARG A 27 -3.47 2.94 -23.11
CA ARG A 27 -3.58 1.51 -23.43
C ARG A 27 -2.50 0.77 -22.66
N ASP A 28 -2.90 -0.26 -21.93
CA ASP A 28 -1.99 -1.18 -21.24
C ASP A 28 -0.96 -1.73 -22.23
N ILE A 29 0.28 -1.94 -21.76
CA ILE A 29 1.29 -2.67 -22.53
C ILE A 29 0.80 -4.13 -22.64
N PRO A 30 0.46 -4.64 -23.84
CA PRO A 30 -0.18 -5.93 -23.96
C PRO A 30 0.81 -7.06 -23.65
N VAL A 31 0.63 -7.70 -22.49
CA VAL A 31 1.37 -8.92 -22.12
C VAL A 31 0.95 -10.03 -23.09
N SER A 32 1.81 -10.35 -24.05
CA SER A 32 1.47 -11.25 -25.15
C SER A 32 1.40 -12.71 -24.68
N SER A 33 0.18 -13.20 -24.45
CA SER A 33 -0.11 -14.64 -24.37
C SER A 33 0.40 -15.35 -25.62
N GLY A 34 1.23 -16.38 -25.45
CA GLY A 34 2.13 -16.85 -26.50
C GLY A 34 1.47 -17.46 -27.75
N GLN A 35 2.15 -17.29 -28.89
CA GLN A 35 1.98 -18.14 -30.07
C GLN A 35 3.30 -18.86 -30.36
N SER A 36 3.21 -20.16 -30.69
CA SER A 36 4.37 -20.95 -31.06
C SER A 36 4.83 -20.58 -32.47
N LEU A 37 6.06 -20.06 -32.59
CA LEU A 37 6.73 -19.85 -33.88
C LEU A 37 8.10 -20.52 -33.86
N THR A 38 8.11 -21.80 -34.23
CA THR A 38 9.34 -22.53 -34.58
C THR A 38 10.01 -21.86 -35.78
N ARG A 39 11.12 -21.17 -35.55
CA ARG A 39 12.02 -20.71 -36.62
C ARG A 39 13.18 -21.67 -36.77
N GLU A 40 13.29 -22.27 -37.96
CA GLU A 40 14.52 -22.92 -38.40
C GLU A 40 15.64 -21.88 -38.52
N VAL A 41 16.87 -22.28 -38.17
CA VAL A 41 18.06 -21.43 -38.32
C VAL A 41 19.04 -22.16 -39.24
N SER A 42 19.12 -21.70 -40.49
CA SER A 42 20.05 -22.22 -41.49
C SER A 42 21.50 -21.98 -41.07
N ARG A 43 22.35 -23.00 -41.21
CA ARG A 43 23.79 -22.91 -40.94
C ARG A 43 24.56 -22.38 -42.15
N SER A 44 25.53 -21.48 -41.93
CA SER A 44 26.61 -21.24 -42.90
C SER A 44 27.88 -20.68 -42.23
N LEU A 45 28.98 -21.45 -42.32
CA LEU A 45 30.40 -21.00 -42.37
C LEU A 45 31.00 -20.27 -41.12
N GLN A 46 32.29 -20.38 -40.74
CA GLN A 46 33.36 -21.30 -41.16
C GLN A 46 34.55 -21.32 -40.14
N THR A 47 35.12 -22.52 -39.92
CA THR A 47 36.56 -22.82 -39.59
C THR A 47 37.26 -22.30 -38.32
N ARG A 48 38.26 -23.11 -37.89
CA ARG A 48 39.33 -22.89 -36.89
C ARG A 48 38.91 -22.88 -35.42
N GLU A 49 39.66 -23.48 -34.49
CA GLU A 49 40.87 -24.34 -34.61
C GLU A 49 40.91 -25.40 -33.48
N SER A 50 41.73 -26.44 -33.62
CA SER A 50 41.67 -27.66 -32.79
C SER A 50 42.94 -27.89 -31.96
N PHE A 51 42.77 -28.19 -30.66
CA PHE A 51 43.79 -28.82 -29.82
C PHE A 51 43.16 -29.90 -28.91
N SER A 52 43.93 -30.94 -28.58
CA SER A 52 43.42 -32.13 -27.90
C SER A 52 44.42 -32.76 -26.92
N PHE A 53 43.88 -33.17 -25.76
CA PHE A 53 44.43 -34.09 -24.74
C PHE A 53 43.19 -34.60 -23.95
N GLY A 54 43.07 -35.84 -23.46
CA GLY A 54 43.88 -37.05 -23.56
C GLY A 54 43.06 -38.26 -23.04
N THR A 55 43.52 -39.50 -23.27
CA THR A 55 42.88 -40.77 -22.83
C THR A 55 42.97 -40.99 -21.30
N SER A 56 42.30 -41.91 -20.59
CA SER A 56 41.46 -43.13 -20.84
C SER A 56 40.78 -43.54 -19.49
N PRO A 57 40.12 -44.71 -19.27
CA PRO A 57 39.47 -45.71 -20.15
C PRO A 57 38.02 -46.08 -19.70
N ASP A 58 37.44 -47.16 -20.27
CA ASP A 58 36.09 -47.68 -20.02
C ASP A 58 35.77 -48.23 -18.61
N GLN A 59 34.49 -48.14 -18.23
CA GLN A 59 33.74 -49.28 -17.66
C GLN A 59 32.36 -49.43 -18.33
N GLN A 60 32.00 -50.68 -18.65
CA GLN A 60 30.77 -51.03 -19.35
C GLN A 60 29.54 -51.02 -18.43
N ARG A 61 28.36 -50.63 -18.96
CA ARG A 61 27.05 -51.20 -18.58
C ARG A 61 26.02 -51.02 -19.70
N HIS A 62 24.97 -51.85 -19.67
CA HIS A 62 24.10 -52.13 -20.80
C HIS A 62 23.16 -50.96 -21.21
N ARG A 63 22.85 -50.88 -22.51
CA ARG A 63 21.60 -50.27 -23.01
C ARG A 63 20.42 -51.24 -22.80
N PRO A 64 19.20 -50.71 -22.65
CA PRO A 64 18.27 -50.85 -23.77
C PRO A 64 17.55 -49.55 -24.19
N SER A 65 17.01 -49.57 -25.42
CA SER A 65 15.90 -48.77 -25.99
C SER A 65 15.64 -47.32 -25.52
N LEU A 66 15.68 -46.38 -26.48
CA LEU A 66 15.20 -45.01 -26.30
C LEU A 66 13.67 -44.94 -26.15
N ALA A 67 13.20 -44.00 -25.32
CA ALA A 67 11.88 -43.38 -25.43
C ALA A 67 12.05 -41.85 -25.24
N ASN A 68 11.38 -41.04 -26.06
CA ASN A 68 11.60 -39.58 -26.06
C ASN A 68 11.11 -38.92 -24.77
N THR A 69 11.99 -38.14 -24.13
CA THR A 69 11.62 -37.15 -23.11
C THR A 69 12.39 -35.85 -23.34
N SER A 70 11.66 -34.77 -23.62
CA SER A 70 12.20 -33.42 -23.72
C SER A 70 12.13 -32.74 -22.35
N HIS A 71 13.24 -32.68 -21.61
CA HIS A 71 13.28 -32.00 -20.32
C HIS A 71 13.21 -30.48 -20.47
N GLY A 72 12.01 -29.92 -20.32
CA GLY A 72 11.81 -28.54 -19.86
C GLY A 72 11.92 -28.50 -18.33
N SER A 73 12.82 -27.67 -17.79
CA SER A 73 13.04 -27.57 -16.34
C SER A 73 11.98 -26.68 -15.67
N ALA A 74 10.91 -27.30 -15.16
CA ALA A 74 9.97 -26.65 -14.24
C ALA A 74 10.38 -26.93 -12.79
N SER A 75 10.58 -25.88 -11.99
CA SER A 75 10.79 -26.02 -10.56
C SER A 75 9.55 -26.62 -9.90
N PRO A 76 9.69 -27.54 -8.92
CA PRO A 76 8.54 -28.16 -8.28
C PRO A 76 7.84 -27.14 -7.37
N HIS A 77 6.72 -26.59 -7.83
CA HIS A 77 5.72 -26.06 -6.91
C HIS A 77 5.29 -27.19 -5.98
N LEU A 78 5.58 -27.05 -4.69
CA LEU A 78 5.03 -27.90 -3.63
C LEU A 78 3.54 -27.56 -3.45
N THR A 79 2.72 -28.00 -4.40
CA THR A 79 1.26 -27.98 -4.29
C THR A 79 0.87 -28.90 -3.15
N ARG A 80 0.79 -28.36 -1.93
CA ARG A 80 0.28 -29.09 -0.76
C ARG A 80 -1.17 -29.46 -1.06
N THR A 81 -1.40 -30.72 -1.41
CA THR A 81 -2.73 -31.25 -1.67
C THR A 81 -3.57 -31.02 -0.42
N MET A 82 -4.56 -30.12 -0.49
CA MET A 82 -5.42 -29.82 0.64
C MET A 82 -6.43 -30.95 0.80
N THR A 83 -6.05 -31.98 1.57
CA THR A 83 -6.88 -33.15 1.88
C THR A 83 -7.89 -32.83 2.97
N GLY A 84 -8.76 -31.86 2.72
CA GLY A 84 -9.83 -31.44 3.63
C GLY A 84 -10.98 -30.81 2.85
N ALA A 85 -12.19 -30.84 3.41
CA ALA A 85 -13.36 -30.25 2.77
C ALA A 85 -13.20 -28.73 2.57
N PRO A 86 -13.87 -28.15 1.55
CA PRO A 86 -13.82 -26.71 1.29
C PRO A 86 -14.36 -25.90 2.48
N PRO A 87 -13.91 -24.64 2.64
CA PRO A 87 -14.40 -23.77 3.70
C PRO A 87 -15.91 -23.49 3.53
N LYS A 88 -16.64 -23.57 4.64
CA LYS A 88 -18.05 -23.22 4.74
C LYS A 88 -18.18 -21.70 4.67
N LYS A 89 -18.89 -21.20 3.66
CA LYS A 89 -19.22 -19.76 3.56
C LYS A 89 -20.34 -19.44 4.55
N LEU A 90 -19.96 -19.02 5.75
CA LEU A 90 -20.90 -18.61 6.79
C LEU A 90 -21.65 -17.35 6.38
N GLN A 91 -22.87 -17.20 6.87
CA GLN A 91 -23.67 -15.97 6.75
C GLN A 91 -24.02 -15.41 8.14
N PRO A 92 -24.10 -14.09 8.34
CA PRO A 92 -24.50 -13.54 9.63
C PRO A 92 -26.01 -13.68 9.85
N PHE A 93 -26.41 -14.08 11.05
CA PHE A 93 -27.78 -14.43 11.43
C PHE A 93 -28.88 -13.38 11.11
N ARG A 94 -28.51 -12.10 10.91
CA ARG A 94 -29.44 -11.01 10.58
C ARG A 94 -29.05 -10.17 9.37
N GLU A 95 -27.93 -10.45 8.72
CA GLU A 95 -27.35 -9.61 7.65
C GLU A 95 -27.40 -10.33 6.28
N GLN A 96 -28.56 -10.84 5.86
CA GLN A 96 -28.71 -11.57 4.58
C GLN A 96 -28.37 -10.70 3.35
N ASP A 97 -28.62 -9.39 3.43
CA ASP A 97 -28.29 -8.40 2.41
C ASP A 97 -27.18 -7.46 2.91
N VAL A 98 -25.92 -7.93 2.89
CA VAL A 98 -24.76 -7.10 3.23
C VAL A 98 -24.59 -5.98 2.18
N LYS A 99 -24.92 -4.75 2.58
CA LYS A 99 -24.75 -3.53 1.77
C LYS A 99 -23.37 -2.93 1.95
N ILE A 100 -22.71 -2.65 0.82
CA ILE A 100 -21.36 -2.11 0.75
C ILE A 100 -21.38 -0.80 -0.06
N LEU A 101 -20.90 0.28 0.56
CA LEU A 101 -20.66 1.55 -0.10
C LEU A 101 -19.15 1.73 -0.29
N LEU A 102 -18.71 1.94 -1.53
CA LEU A 102 -17.32 2.25 -1.87
C LEU A 102 -17.24 3.68 -2.43
N LEU A 103 -16.34 4.50 -1.89
CA LEU A 103 -16.16 5.91 -2.29
C LEU A 103 -14.81 6.16 -2.97
N GLU A 104 -14.64 7.34 -3.57
CA GLU A 104 -13.35 7.82 -4.10
C GLU A 104 -12.71 6.93 -5.19
N ASN A 105 -13.54 6.18 -5.94
CA ASN A 105 -13.11 5.30 -7.03
C ASN A 105 -12.12 4.20 -6.58
N VAL A 106 -12.50 3.39 -5.58
CA VAL A 106 -11.83 2.12 -5.23
C VAL A 106 -11.57 1.28 -6.49
N ASN A 107 -10.37 0.71 -6.62
CA ASN A 107 -9.94 -0.07 -7.78
C ASN A 107 -10.92 -1.23 -8.08
N LYS A 108 -11.17 -1.46 -9.38
CA LYS A 108 -12.15 -2.45 -9.87
C LYS A 108 -11.94 -3.86 -9.30
N THR A 109 -10.69 -4.31 -9.16
CA THR A 109 -10.37 -5.65 -8.63
C THR A 109 -10.98 -5.86 -7.24
N GLY A 110 -10.86 -4.88 -6.35
CA GLY A 110 -11.45 -4.92 -5.01
C GLY A 110 -13.00 -4.88 -5.04
N GLN A 111 -13.59 -4.10 -5.95
CA GLN A 111 -15.04 -4.10 -6.14
C GLN A 111 -15.55 -5.47 -6.59
N ASP A 112 -14.83 -6.12 -7.51
CA ASP A 112 -15.26 -7.38 -8.12
C ASP A 112 -15.05 -8.58 -7.18
N ILE A 113 -14.04 -8.56 -6.29
CA ILE A 113 -13.91 -9.50 -5.16
C ILE A 113 -15.14 -9.43 -4.24
N LEU A 114 -15.57 -8.22 -3.90
CA LEU A 114 -16.75 -8.01 -3.04
C LEU A 114 -18.06 -8.42 -3.76
N ARG A 115 -18.20 -8.17 -5.06
CA ARG A 115 -19.33 -8.65 -5.87
C ARG A 115 -19.37 -10.17 -6.00
N GLN A 116 -18.22 -10.84 -6.11
CA GLN A 116 -18.14 -12.31 -6.15
C GLN A 116 -18.63 -12.97 -4.85
N GLN A 117 -18.65 -12.24 -3.73
CA GLN A 117 -19.29 -12.70 -2.50
C GLN A 117 -20.82 -12.52 -2.49
N GLY A 118 -21.42 -11.93 -3.53
CA GLY A 118 -22.87 -11.69 -3.61
C GLY A 118 -23.36 -10.48 -2.81
N TYR A 119 -22.45 -9.64 -2.30
CA TYR A 119 -22.82 -8.45 -1.55
C TYR A 119 -23.43 -7.36 -2.46
N GLN A 120 -24.28 -6.49 -1.89
CA GLN A 120 -24.85 -5.36 -2.59
C GLN A 120 -23.82 -4.21 -2.65
N VAL A 121 -22.95 -4.20 -3.67
CA VAL A 121 -21.84 -3.23 -3.81
C VAL A 121 -22.20 -2.02 -4.68
N GLU A 122 -22.41 -0.87 -4.04
CA GLU A 122 -22.45 0.43 -4.72
C GLU A 122 -21.06 1.09 -4.70
N ALA A 123 -20.61 1.64 -5.84
CA ALA A 123 -19.32 2.30 -5.96
C ALA A 123 -19.45 3.70 -6.58
N LEU A 124 -18.98 4.72 -5.86
CA LEU A 124 -18.94 6.12 -6.29
C LEU A 124 -17.52 6.55 -6.66
N LYS A 125 -17.42 7.44 -7.66
CA LYS A 125 -16.12 7.97 -8.13
C LYS A 125 -15.52 9.05 -7.22
N SER A 126 -16.35 9.74 -6.44
CA SER A 126 -15.95 10.83 -5.54
C SER A 126 -16.09 10.42 -4.07
N SER A 127 -15.54 11.24 -3.17
CA SER A 127 -16.05 11.33 -1.79
C SER A 127 -17.45 11.97 -1.78
N LEU A 128 -18.11 11.95 -0.63
CA LEU A 128 -19.37 12.67 -0.38
C LEU A 128 -19.14 13.81 0.64
N PRO A 129 -19.88 14.92 0.54
CA PRO A 129 -20.02 15.89 1.63
C PRO A 129 -20.57 15.24 2.90
N GLU A 130 -20.23 15.76 4.07
CA GLU A 130 -20.52 15.13 5.36
C GLU A 130 -22.02 14.82 5.56
N ASP A 131 -22.91 15.78 5.30
CA ASP A 131 -24.35 15.57 5.48
C ASP A 131 -24.93 14.54 4.48
N GLN A 132 -24.39 14.46 3.26
CA GLN A 132 -24.79 13.44 2.27
C GLN A 132 -24.28 12.04 2.67
N LEU A 133 -23.10 11.97 3.28
CA LEU A 133 -22.56 10.73 3.83
C LEU A 133 -23.38 10.27 5.05
N ILE A 134 -23.77 11.19 5.94
CA ILE A 134 -24.65 10.93 7.09
C ILE A 134 -26.00 10.36 6.66
N GLU A 135 -26.59 10.85 5.56
CA GLU A 135 -27.81 10.24 5.01
C GLU A 135 -27.56 8.85 4.42
N LYS A 136 -26.45 8.67 3.69
CA LYS A 136 -26.18 7.44 2.92
C LYS A 136 -25.59 6.28 3.73
N ILE A 137 -24.98 6.55 4.89
CA ILE A 137 -24.31 5.53 5.72
C ILE A 137 -25.27 4.73 6.62
N LYS A 138 -26.56 5.11 6.69
CA LYS A 138 -27.53 4.63 7.68
C LYS A 138 -27.84 3.13 7.59
N ASP A 139 -27.83 2.55 6.39
CA ASP A 139 -28.11 1.14 6.11
C ASP A 139 -26.91 0.40 5.49
N VAL A 140 -25.72 1.02 5.53
CA VAL A 140 -24.45 0.45 5.04
C VAL A 140 -23.84 -0.42 6.13
N HIS A 141 -23.39 -1.62 5.75
CA HIS A 141 -22.75 -2.59 6.65
C HIS A 141 -21.22 -2.57 6.52
N VAL A 142 -20.73 -2.25 5.32
CA VAL A 142 -19.30 -2.15 4.97
C VAL A 142 -19.05 -0.84 4.23
N LEU A 143 -18.11 -0.02 4.69
CA LEU A 143 -17.75 1.24 4.03
C LEU A 143 -16.29 1.23 3.55
N GLY A 144 -16.08 1.35 2.23
CA GLY A 144 -14.78 1.56 1.62
C GLY A 144 -14.51 3.03 1.32
N ILE A 145 -13.40 3.57 1.80
CA ILE A 145 -12.96 4.96 1.57
C ILE A 145 -11.50 5.04 1.12
N ARG A 146 -11.05 6.22 0.71
CA ARG A 146 -9.63 6.54 0.52
C ARG A 146 -9.28 7.72 1.44
N SER A 147 -8.50 8.70 1.00
CA SER A 147 -7.93 9.74 1.88
C SER A 147 -8.82 10.98 2.09
N LYS A 148 -9.79 11.24 1.21
CA LYS A 148 -10.61 12.46 1.24
C LYS A 148 -11.82 12.35 2.16
N THR A 149 -12.51 11.21 2.18
CA THR A 149 -13.68 11.00 3.03
C THR A 149 -13.27 11.02 4.51
N LYS A 150 -13.91 11.85 5.33
CA LYS A 150 -13.64 11.95 6.77
C LYS A 150 -14.73 11.23 7.56
N LEU A 151 -14.36 10.27 8.39
CA LEU A 151 -15.25 9.50 9.26
C LEU A 151 -15.01 9.92 10.71
N ASN A 152 -15.52 11.10 11.07
CA ASN A 152 -15.54 11.57 12.45
C ASN A 152 -16.69 10.93 13.25
N ALA A 153 -16.70 11.15 14.57
CA ALA A 153 -17.77 10.73 15.46
C ALA A 153 -19.20 11.09 14.96
N ARG A 154 -19.41 12.25 14.32
CA ARG A 154 -20.72 12.66 13.80
C ARG A 154 -21.19 11.71 12.68
N VAL A 155 -20.32 11.43 11.70
CA VAL A 155 -20.61 10.48 10.61
C VAL A 155 -20.83 9.06 11.16
N LEU A 156 -19.93 8.59 12.03
CA LEU A 156 -20.01 7.24 12.59
C LEU A 156 -21.26 7.04 13.47
N SER A 157 -21.72 8.08 14.19
CA SER A 157 -22.95 8.02 14.99
C SER A 157 -24.24 7.79 14.17
N ALA A 158 -24.23 8.10 12.87
CA ALA A 158 -25.35 7.85 11.97
C ALA A 158 -25.36 6.42 11.38
N ALA A 159 -24.24 5.71 11.48
CA ALA A 159 -23.95 4.47 10.76
C ALA A 159 -24.48 3.21 11.49
N LYS A 160 -25.81 3.12 11.65
CA LYS A 160 -26.48 2.14 12.54
C LYS A 160 -26.15 0.67 12.28
N ASN A 161 -25.79 0.31 11.05
CA ASN A 161 -25.53 -1.07 10.64
C ASN A 161 -24.04 -1.35 10.34
N LEU A 162 -23.16 -0.35 10.48
CA LEU A 162 -21.79 -0.40 10.00
C LEU A 162 -20.93 -1.25 10.94
N ILE A 163 -20.48 -2.41 10.46
CA ILE A 163 -19.62 -3.32 11.23
C ILE A 163 -18.13 -3.17 10.88
N VAL A 164 -17.79 -2.63 9.70
CA VAL A 164 -16.39 -2.50 9.26
C VAL A 164 -16.16 -1.38 8.24
N VAL A 165 -14.99 -0.73 8.34
CA VAL A 165 -14.46 0.23 7.38
C VAL A 165 -13.20 -0.31 6.71
N GLY A 166 -13.12 -0.21 5.39
CA GLY A 166 -11.92 -0.47 4.59
C GLY A 166 -11.29 0.83 4.11
N CYS A 167 -10.12 1.17 4.63
CA CYS A 167 -9.30 2.25 4.09
C CYS A 167 -8.50 1.71 2.90
N PHE A 168 -8.94 1.97 1.68
CA PHE A 168 -8.24 1.61 0.43
C PHE A 168 -7.05 2.56 0.16
N CYS A 169 -6.18 2.68 1.16
CA CYS A 169 -4.94 3.45 1.20
C CYS A 169 -4.11 3.04 2.44
N ILE A 170 -2.89 3.55 2.56
CA ILE A 170 -1.96 3.21 3.65
C ILE A 170 -2.39 3.90 4.95
N GLY A 171 -2.74 5.20 4.87
CA GLY A 171 -3.10 6.02 6.02
C GLY A 171 -4.56 5.88 6.46
N THR A 172 -4.79 6.04 7.75
CA THR A 172 -6.11 5.95 8.40
C THR A 172 -6.50 7.21 9.18
N ASN A 173 -5.69 8.27 9.11
CA ASN A 173 -5.85 9.57 9.79
C ASN A 173 -7.20 10.27 9.51
N GLN A 174 -7.91 9.83 8.47
CA GLN A 174 -9.25 10.29 8.07
C GLN A 174 -10.40 9.60 8.83
N VAL A 175 -10.11 8.62 9.70
CA VAL A 175 -11.09 7.88 10.50
C VAL A 175 -10.85 8.11 11.99
N ASP A 176 -11.90 8.39 12.74
CA ASP A 176 -11.87 8.36 14.20
C ASP A 176 -11.80 6.91 14.69
N LEU A 177 -10.57 6.38 14.73
CA LEU A 177 -10.29 4.98 15.10
C LEU A 177 -10.78 4.63 16.51
N LYS A 178 -10.80 5.59 17.44
CA LYS A 178 -11.31 5.37 18.79
C LYS A 178 -12.84 5.31 18.78
N TYR A 179 -13.53 6.27 18.18
CA TYR A 179 -14.99 6.20 18.09
C TYR A 179 -15.43 4.92 17.37
N ALA A 180 -14.75 4.55 16.29
CA ALA A 180 -14.99 3.30 15.58
C ALA A 180 -14.81 2.08 16.49
N ALA A 181 -13.69 2.00 17.22
CA ALA A 181 -13.43 0.90 18.16
C ALA A 181 -14.50 0.84 19.26
N ASP A 182 -14.78 1.95 19.95
CA ASP A 182 -15.74 2.04 21.06
C ASP A 182 -17.16 1.57 20.68
N HIS A 183 -17.51 1.61 19.39
CA HIS A 183 -18.80 1.15 18.84
C HIS A 183 -18.74 -0.21 18.14
N GLY A 184 -17.62 -0.94 18.26
CA GLY A 184 -17.43 -2.26 17.66
C GLY A 184 -17.10 -2.27 16.16
N ILE A 185 -16.86 -1.10 15.56
CA ILE A 185 -16.60 -0.92 14.13
C ILE A 185 -15.12 -1.22 13.85
N CYS A 186 -14.85 -2.32 13.17
CA CYS A 186 -13.50 -2.73 12.79
C CYS A 186 -12.96 -1.85 11.65
N VAL A 187 -11.66 -1.53 11.62
CA VAL A 187 -11.04 -0.74 10.56
C VAL A 187 -9.81 -1.47 10.01
N PHE A 188 -9.78 -1.71 8.70
CA PHE A 188 -8.64 -2.25 7.96
C PHE A 188 -8.02 -1.19 7.05
N ASN A 189 -6.73 -1.35 6.73
CA ASN A 189 -6.01 -0.58 5.72
C ASN A 189 -5.17 -1.52 4.84
N SER A 190 -4.35 -0.94 3.95
CA SER A 190 -3.35 -1.67 3.16
C SER A 190 -1.97 -1.04 3.43
N PRO A 191 -1.22 -1.52 4.44
CA PRO A 191 0.00 -0.87 4.90
C PRO A 191 1.23 -1.12 4.02
N PHE A 192 1.23 -2.19 3.19
CA PHE A 192 2.44 -2.65 2.50
C PHE A 192 2.34 -2.67 0.97
N SER A 193 1.15 -2.65 0.38
CA SER A 193 0.96 -2.85 -1.08
C SER A 193 1.59 -1.78 -1.99
N ASN A 194 2.04 -0.64 -1.45
CA ASN A 194 2.79 0.37 -2.20
C ASN A 194 4.32 0.23 -2.12
N SER A 195 4.85 -0.76 -1.39
CA SER A 195 6.30 -0.82 -1.08
C SER A 195 7.18 -0.83 -2.34
N ARG A 196 6.71 -1.50 -3.40
CA ARG A 196 7.41 -1.59 -4.68
C ARG A 196 7.49 -0.24 -5.38
N SER A 197 6.37 0.47 -5.46
CA SER A 197 6.25 1.76 -6.14
C SER A 197 7.17 2.81 -5.51
N VAL A 198 7.25 2.85 -4.17
CA VAL A 198 8.15 3.78 -3.46
C VAL A 198 9.62 3.42 -3.71
N ALA A 199 9.96 2.13 -3.68
CA ALA A 199 11.33 1.69 -3.95
C ALA A 199 11.78 1.96 -5.40
N GLU A 200 10.88 1.88 -6.38
CA GLU A 200 11.17 2.25 -7.77
C GLU A 200 11.30 3.77 -7.96
N LEU A 201 10.42 4.58 -7.34
CA LEU A 201 10.51 6.03 -7.38
C LEU A 201 11.87 6.51 -6.83
N VAL A 202 12.29 6.04 -5.65
CA VAL A 202 13.55 6.45 -5.04
C VAL A 202 14.77 6.09 -5.90
N ILE A 203 14.77 4.97 -6.62
CA ILE A 203 15.82 4.65 -7.60
C ILE A 203 15.82 5.64 -8.77
N ALA A 204 14.65 5.98 -9.31
CA ALA A 204 14.53 6.97 -10.38
C ALA A 204 14.98 8.37 -9.93
N GLU A 205 14.68 8.76 -8.69
CA GLU A 205 15.12 10.01 -8.06
C GLU A 205 16.64 10.04 -7.84
N ILE A 206 17.23 8.99 -7.25
CA ILE A 206 18.68 8.85 -7.06
C ILE A 206 19.41 9.03 -8.40
N ILE A 207 18.96 8.37 -9.46
CA ILE A 207 19.55 8.49 -10.81
C ILE A 207 19.34 9.90 -11.38
N SER A 208 18.17 10.50 -11.18
CA SER A 208 17.84 11.84 -11.68
C SER A 208 18.66 12.93 -11.01
N LEU A 209 18.80 12.89 -9.68
CA LEU A 209 19.61 13.80 -8.86
C LEU A 209 21.10 13.66 -9.16
N ALA A 210 21.60 12.43 -9.34
CA ALA A 210 22.98 12.15 -9.73
C ALA A 210 23.34 12.73 -11.11
N ARG A 211 22.34 12.98 -11.96
CA ARG A 211 22.49 13.42 -13.35
C ARG A 211 21.93 14.82 -13.63
N GLN A 212 21.41 15.50 -12.61
CA GLN A 212 20.72 16.81 -12.70
C GLN A 212 19.58 16.81 -13.74
N LEU A 213 18.90 15.67 -13.90
CA LEU A 213 18.03 15.39 -15.06
C LEU A 213 16.86 16.38 -15.18
N GLY A 214 16.23 16.75 -14.05
CA GLY A 214 15.17 17.75 -14.00
C GLY A 214 15.65 19.12 -14.48
N ASP A 215 16.75 19.63 -13.92
CA ASP A 215 17.38 20.89 -14.35
C ASP A 215 17.70 20.87 -15.85
N ARG A 216 18.34 19.81 -16.36
CA ARG A 216 18.70 19.70 -17.79
C ARG A 216 17.46 19.69 -18.70
N SER A 217 16.37 19.05 -18.25
CA SER A 217 15.11 19.00 -18.99
C SER A 217 14.41 20.37 -19.01
N ASN A 218 14.34 21.04 -17.85
CA ASN A 218 13.75 22.37 -17.72
C ASN A 218 14.49 23.43 -18.55
N GLU A 219 15.82 23.39 -18.57
CA GLU A 219 16.65 24.23 -19.45
C GLU A 219 16.31 23.99 -20.94
N MET A 220 16.21 22.73 -21.37
CA MET A 220 15.85 22.39 -22.75
C MET A 220 14.43 22.82 -23.13
N HIS A 221 13.45 22.67 -22.22
CA HIS A 221 12.10 23.20 -22.41
C HIS A 221 12.06 24.74 -22.50
N ALA A 222 12.99 25.43 -21.84
CA ALA A 222 13.22 26.87 -21.96
C ALA A 222 14.14 27.26 -23.14
N GLY A 223 14.43 26.33 -24.07
CA GLY A 223 15.27 26.58 -25.25
C GLY A 223 16.78 26.71 -24.97
N THR A 224 17.23 26.40 -23.76
CA THR A 224 18.62 26.55 -23.31
C THR A 224 19.40 25.24 -23.44
N TRP A 225 20.39 25.21 -24.34
CA TRP A 225 21.26 24.04 -24.54
C TRP A 225 22.47 24.05 -23.59
N ASN A 226 22.36 23.42 -22.43
CA ASN A 226 23.39 23.43 -21.37
C ASN A 226 24.06 22.05 -21.17
N LYS A 227 24.86 21.62 -22.15
CA LYS A 227 25.57 20.33 -22.16
C LYS A 227 26.80 20.34 -21.25
N VAL A 228 26.65 19.87 -20.01
CA VAL A 228 27.73 19.78 -19.00
C VAL A 228 27.87 18.38 -18.40
N SER A 229 29.07 18.06 -17.91
CA SER A 229 29.38 16.83 -17.15
C SER A 229 29.85 17.10 -15.71
N SER A 230 30.08 18.37 -15.34
CA SER A 230 30.52 18.75 -13.99
C SER A 230 29.41 18.49 -12.96
N LYS A 231 29.78 17.85 -11.84
CA LYS A 231 28.85 17.41 -10.77
C LYS A 231 27.75 16.45 -11.26
N CYS A 232 28.01 15.67 -12.31
CA CYS A 232 27.13 14.59 -12.79
C CYS A 232 27.85 13.24 -12.62
N TRP A 233 27.14 12.22 -12.11
CA TRP A 233 27.74 10.97 -11.63
C TRP A 233 27.02 9.72 -12.16
N GLU A 234 27.76 8.62 -12.33
CA GLU A 234 27.16 7.29 -12.25
C GLU A 234 26.79 6.95 -10.79
N VAL A 235 25.65 6.32 -10.57
CA VAL A 235 25.24 5.79 -9.25
C VAL A 235 26.05 4.56 -8.84
N ARG A 236 26.60 3.82 -9.82
CA ARG A 236 27.51 2.68 -9.61
C ARG A 236 28.70 3.07 -8.74
N GLY A 237 29.02 2.22 -7.76
CA GLY A 237 30.07 2.42 -6.77
C GLY A 237 29.77 3.49 -5.71
N LYS A 238 28.65 4.23 -5.80
CA LYS A 238 28.19 5.13 -4.74
C LYS A 238 27.55 4.35 -3.60
N THR A 239 27.38 5.03 -2.48
CA THR A 239 26.92 4.47 -1.21
C THR A 239 25.52 4.99 -0.92
N LEU A 240 24.53 4.10 -0.89
CA LEU A 240 23.19 4.42 -0.44
C LEU A 240 23.09 4.14 1.07
N GLY A 241 22.72 5.15 1.84
CA GLY A 241 22.39 5.05 3.25
C GLY A 241 20.87 5.03 3.45
N ILE A 242 20.33 3.89 3.88
CA ILE A 242 18.90 3.69 4.12
C ILE A 242 18.59 3.88 5.60
N VAL A 243 17.73 4.84 5.95
CA VAL A 243 17.26 5.08 7.34
C VAL A 243 15.88 4.47 7.50
N GLY A 244 15.77 3.42 8.32
CA GLY A 244 14.61 2.53 8.41
C GLY A 244 14.69 1.40 7.38
N TYR A 245 14.90 0.16 7.84
CA TYR A 245 15.14 -1.01 6.98
C TYR A 245 13.96 -2.00 6.95
N GLY A 246 12.74 -1.46 7.08
CA GLY A 246 11.49 -2.21 6.90
C GLY A 246 11.19 -2.57 5.44
N HIS A 247 9.90 -2.77 5.13
CA HIS A 247 9.42 -3.27 3.82
C HIS A 247 9.97 -2.48 2.61
N ILE A 248 9.95 -1.15 2.64
CA ILE A 248 10.47 -0.32 1.55
C ILE A 248 12.00 -0.34 1.52
N GLY A 249 12.66 -0.12 2.66
CA GLY A 249 14.13 -0.04 2.74
C GLY A 249 14.85 -1.32 2.33
N SER A 250 14.32 -2.48 2.74
CA SER A 250 14.83 -3.80 2.33
C SER A 250 14.58 -4.11 0.86
N GLN A 251 13.42 -3.74 0.31
CA GLN A 251 13.15 -3.87 -1.14
C GLN A 251 14.02 -2.92 -1.98
N LEU A 252 14.31 -1.72 -1.46
CA LEU A 252 15.17 -0.73 -2.08
C LEU A 252 16.64 -1.15 -2.10
N SER A 253 17.16 -1.84 -1.06
CA SER A 253 18.56 -2.29 -1.09
C SER A 253 18.83 -3.28 -2.22
N VAL A 254 17.92 -4.24 -2.44
CA VAL A 254 18.00 -5.20 -3.55
C VAL A 254 18.02 -4.49 -4.91
N LEU A 255 17.25 -3.41 -5.07
CA LEU A 255 17.31 -2.58 -6.29
C LEU A 255 18.65 -1.83 -6.40
N ALA A 256 19.08 -1.12 -5.36
CA ALA A 256 20.30 -0.32 -5.37
C ALA A 256 21.55 -1.18 -5.64
N GLU A 257 21.63 -2.38 -5.06
CA GLU A 257 22.69 -3.36 -5.34
C GLU A 257 22.68 -3.82 -6.80
N SER A 258 21.50 -3.99 -7.43
CA SER A 258 21.40 -4.34 -8.85
C SER A 258 21.90 -3.23 -9.79
N PHE A 259 21.88 -1.96 -9.35
CA PHE A 259 22.54 -0.83 -10.01
C PHE A 259 24.04 -0.69 -9.64
N GLY A 260 24.59 -1.63 -8.86
CA GLY A 260 25.98 -1.63 -8.43
C GLY A 260 26.31 -0.55 -7.39
N MET A 261 25.32 -0.10 -6.61
CA MET A 261 25.55 0.72 -5.42
C MET A 261 25.99 -0.17 -4.25
N ARG A 262 26.74 0.40 -3.30
CA ARG A 262 26.97 -0.20 -1.98
C ARG A 262 25.85 0.25 -1.05
N VAL A 263 25.22 -0.65 -0.32
CA VAL A 263 24.12 -0.29 0.60
C VAL A 263 24.56 -0.43 2.05
N ILE A 264 24.35 0.63 2.82
CA ILE A 264 24.39 0.61 4.28
C ILE A 264 23.02 1.03 4.81
N TYR A 265 22.64 0.55 5.99
CA TYR A 265 21.38 0.95 6.61
C TYR A 265 21.49 1.17 8.12
N TYR A 266 20.67 2.07 8.64
CA TYR A 266 20.47 2.29 10.06
C TYR A 266 19.00 2.05 10.40
N ASP A 267 18.79 1.22 11.41
CA ASP A 267 17.48 0.95 12.02
C ASP A 267 17.66 0.90 13.54
N VAL A 268 16.61 1.19 14.29
CA VAL A 268 16.62 1.10 15.77
C VAL A 268 16.53 -0.34 16.25
N THR A 269 16.13 -1.26 15.37
CA THR A 269 16.15 -2.72 15.58
C THR A 269 17.31 -3.37 14.84
N ASN A 270 17.85 -4.47 15.36
CA ASN A 270 18.82 -5.28 14.65
C ASN A 270 18.09 -6.19 13.65
N LEU A 271 18.32 -6.00 12.36
CA LEU A 271 17.57 -6.65 11.28
C LEU A 271 18.48 -7.52 10.40
N MET A 272 17.91 -8.57 9.81
CA MET A 272 18.65 -9.40 8.87
C MET A 272 18.76 -8.71 7.51
N ALA A 273 19.99 -8.39 7.10
CA ALA A 273 20.27 -7.79 5.80
C ALA A 273 19.84 -8.69 4.63
N LEU A 274 19.38 -8.07 3.53
CA LEU A 274 19.24 -8.74 2.24
C LEU A 274 20.46 -8.44 1.36
N GLY A 275 20.92 -9.43 0.60
CA GLY A 275 22.02 -9.26 -0.36
C GLY A 275 23.36 -8.96 0.32
N THR A 276 23.95 -7.82 -0.05
CA THR A 276 25.21 -7.29 0.48
C THR A 276 25.04 -6.02 1.31
N ALA A 277 23.80 -5.64 1.63
CA ALA A 277 23.51 -4.54 2.54
C ALA A 277 24.14 -4.78 3.93
N HIS A 278 24.57 -3.71 4.59
CA HIS A 278 25.21 -3.78 5.91
C HIS A 278 24.56 -2.82 6.91
N GLN A 279 24.14 -3.34 8.08
CA GLN A 279 23.68 -2.48 9.17
C GLN A 279 24.88 -1.74 9.78
N VAL A 280 24.76 -0.43 9.95
CA VAL A 280 25.73 0.42 10.66
C VAL A 280 25.24 0.72 12.08
N SER A 281 26.17 1.00 12.98
CA SER A 281 25.90 1.08 14.44
C SER A 281 25.10 2.32 14.84
N SER A 282 25.08 3.37 14.01
CA SER A 282 24.42 4.63 14.31
C SER A 282 24.03 5.41 13.05
N LEU A 283 23.04 6.30 13.19
CA LEU A 283 22.68 7.27 12.15
C LEU A 283 23.88 8.15 11.77
N ASP A 284 24.69 8.56 12.74
CA ASP A 284 25.89 9.38 12.51
C ASP A 284 26.93 8.68 11.61
N GLU A 285 27.10 7.36 11.75
CA GLU A 285 27.95 6.53 10.88
C GLU A 285 27.41 6.46 9.44
N LEU A 286 26.08 6.32 9.29
CA LEU A 286 25.39 6.33 8.00
C LEU A 286 25.59 7.66 7.27
N LEU A 287 25.26 8.78 7.90
CA LEU A 287 25.29 10.12 7.30
C LEU A 287 26.72 10.50 6.85
N LYS A 288 27.74 10.15 7.64
CA LYS A 288 29.15 10.43 7.33
C LYS A 288 29.72 9.58 6.18
N THR A 289 29.04 8.49 5.82
CA THR A 289 29.52 7.51 4.83
C THR A 289 28.74 7.56 3.52
N ALA A 290 27.43 7.78 3.58
CA ALA A 290 26.51 7.75 2.44
C ALA A 290 26.75 8.88 1.42
N ASP A 291 26.65 8.54 0.13
CA ASP A 291 26.60 9.51 -0.97
C ASP A 291 25.15 9.97 -1.24
N PHE A 292 24.19 9.07 -1.04
CA PHE A 292 22.74 9.31 -1.07
C PHE A 292 22.15 8.80 0.24
N VAL A 293 21.35 9.61 0.94
CA VAL A 293 20.60 9.20 2.13
C VAL A 293 19.11 9.15 1.78
N THR A 294 18.42 8.08 2.16
CA THR A 294 16.99 7.91 1.92
C THR A 294 16.26 7.51 3.20
N LEU A 295 15.06 8.05 3.39
CA LEU A 295 14.29 7.93 4.63
C LEU A 295 13.04 7.07 4.41
N HIS A 296 12.88 6.03 5.23
CA HIS A 296 11.79 5.05 5.20
C HIS A 296 11.27 4.73 6.62
N VAL A 297 11.09 5.77 7.44
CA VAL A 297 10.69 5.69 8.85
C VAL A 297 9.20 5.98 9.06
N PRO A 298 8.56 5.48 10.14
CA PRO A 298 7.22 5.89 10.53
C PRO A 298 7.19 7.34 11.06
N GLU A 299 5.99 7.88 11.24
CA GLU A 299 5.78 9.18 11.90
C GLU A 299 5.48 8.95 13.39
N ILE A 300 6.51 9.18 14.21
CA ILE A 300 6.50 9.01 15.67
C ILE A 300 7.30 10.17 16.31
N PRO A 301 7.15 10.45 17.62
CA PRO A 301 7.90 11.53 18.28
C PRO A 301 9.42 11.46 18.08
N GLU A 302 9.97 10.26 17.95
CA GLU A 302 11.40 9.97 17.80
C GLU A 302 11.95 10.22 16.39
N THR A 303 11.08 10.24 15.36
CA THR A 303 11.47 10.46 13.95
C THR A 303 11.20 11.90 13.49
N LYS A 304 10.40 12.66 14.24
CA LYS A 304 10.06 14.05 13.93
C LYS A 304 11.30 14.95 13.93
N ASN A 305 11.53 15.64 12.80
CA ASN A 305 12.72 16.45 12.50
C ASN A 305 14.06 15.72 12.79
N MET A 306 14.11 14.38 12.71
CA MET A 306 15.33 13.62 12.99
C MET A 306 16.47 13.94 12.01
N ILE A 307 16.15 14.49 10.82
CA ILE A 307 17.11 15.11 9.92
C ILE A 307 16.96 16.63 10.04
N SER A 308 17.79 17.24 10.89
CA SER A 308 17.89 18.68 11.14
C SER A 308 19.27 19.23 10.74
N GLU A 309 19.54 20.51 11.00
CA GLU A 309 20.83 21.19 10.78
C GLU A 309 22.04 20.32 11.16
N LYS A 310 22.06 19.76 12.38
CA LYS A 310 23.14 18.88 12.86
C LYS A 310 23.34 17.62 12.01
N GLN A 311 22.25 17.02 11.50
CA GLN A 311 22.35 15.86 10.62
C GLN A 311 22.84 16.26 9.23
N PHE A 312 22.40 17.42 8.72
CA PHE A 312 22.96 17.99 7.50
C PHE A 312 24.46 18.29 7.65
N GLU A 313 24.93 18.81 8.79
CA GLU A 313 26.37 18.97 9.09
C GLU A 313 27.14 17.64 9.07
N ASN A 314 26.55 16.57 9.62
CA ASN A 314 27.12 15.22 9.62
C ASN A 314 27.12 14.54 8.24
N MET A 315 26.28 14.96 7.30
CA MET A 315 26.26 14.40 5.93
C MET A 315 27.52 14.77 5.13
N LYS A 316 27.89 13.94 4.15
CA LYS A 316 29.00 14.25 3.24
C LYS A 316 28.70 15.50 2.41
N THR A 317 29.67 16.41 2.30
CA THR A 317 29.54 17.62 1.46
C THR A 317 29.38 17.22 -0.01
N GLY A 318 28.25 17.60 -0.61
CA GLY A 318 27.86 17.20 -1.96
C GLY A 318 27.06 15.89 -2.04
N SER A 319 26.59 15.37 -0.91
CA SER A 319 25.64 14.24 -0.84
C SER A 319 24.21 14.65 -1.23
N TYR A 320 23.30 13.68 -1.32
CA TYR A 320 21.89 13.87 -1.68
C TYR A 320 20.96 13.32 -0.58
N LEU A 321 19.78 13.92 -0.42
CA LEU A 321 18.72 13.45 0.49
C LEU A 321 17.45 13.06 -0.28
N ILE A 322 16.82 11.95 0.06
CA ILE A 322 15.52 11.53 -0.46
C ILE A 322 14.56 11.28 0.71
N ASN A 323 13.35 11.85 0.65
CA ASN A 323 12.27 11.53 1.58
C ASN A 323 10.96 11.22 0.85
N ALA A 324 10.64 9.93 0.78
CA ALA A 324 9.35 9.39 0.36
C ALA A 324 8.69 8.58 1.50
N SER A 325 8.83 9.06 2.74
CA SER A 325 8.28 8.41 3.94
C SER A 325 7.22 9.24 4.64
N ARG A 326 7.62 10.24 5.44
CA ARG A 326 6.72 11.12 6.20
C ARG A 326 7.23 12.55 6.17
N GLY A 327 6.34 13.52 5.99
CA GLY A 327 6.68 14.92 5.78
C GLY A 327 7.33 15.61 6.98
N SER A 328 7.06 15.13 8.19
CA SER A 328 7.55 15.65 9.46
C SER A 328 8.95 15.16 9.87
N VAL A 329 9.63 14.36 9.04
CA VAL A 329 10.93 13.72 9.38
C VAL A 329 12.13 14.64 9.10
N VAL A 330 11.97 15.59 8.19
CA VAL A 330 13.04 16.50 7.71
C VAL A 330 12.70 17.94 8.07
N ASP A 331 13.66 18.66 8.65
CA ASP A 331 13.59 20.10 8.79
C ASP A 331 13.82 20.76 7.41
N ILE A 332 12.74 21.17 6.76
CA ILE A 332 12.77 21.74 5.40
C ILE A 332 13.52 23.10 5.36
N PRO A 333 13.35 24.04 6.30
CA PRO A 333 14.24 25.20 6.45
C PRO A 333 15.73 24.83 6.50
N ALA A 334 16.13 23.85 7.32
CA ALA A 334 17.52 23.40 7.38
C ALA A 334 18.00 22.76 6.06
N LEU A 335 17.14 22.00 5.36
CA LEU A 335 17.44 21.47 4.03
C LEU A 335 17.69 22.56 3.00
N ILE A 336 16.93 23.67 3.05
CA ILE A 336 17.10 24.81 2.13
C ILE A 336 18.47 25.45 2.32
N GLU A 337 18.91 25.70 3.56
CA GLU A 337 20.24 26.26 3.84
C GLU A 337 21.38 25.27 3.58
N ALA A 338 21.19 23.98 3.87
CA ALA A 338 22.13 22.92 3.49
C ALA A 338 22.28 22.81 1.95
N SER A 339 21.23 23.09 1.18
CA SER A 339 21.28 23.12 -0.29
C SER A 339 21.92 24.41 -0.81
N ARG A 340 21.60 25.57 -0.23
CA ARG A 340 22.19 26.88 -0.58
C ARG A 340 23.69 26.95 -0.33
N SER A 341 24.15 26.37 0.78
CA SER A 341 25.57 26.23 1.12
C SER A 341 26.32 25.19 0.26
N GLY A 342 25.60 24.38 -0.52
CA GLY A 342 26.18 23.27 -1.29
C GLY A 342 26.62 22.07 -0.44
N LYS A 343 26.22 22.01 0.83
CA LYS A 343 26.39 20.84 1.70
C LYS A 343 25.61 19.65 1.15
N ILE A 344 24.40 19.90 0.64
CA ILE A 344 23.58 18.98 -0.14
C ILE A 344 23.63 19.40 -1.62
N ALA A 345 23.88 18.44 -2.52
CA ALA A 345 23.99 18.65 -3.98
C ALA A 345 22.65 18.53 -4.74
N GLY A 346 21.59 18.15 -4.04
CA GLY A 346 20.23 18.00 -4.54
C GLY A 346 19.41 17.11 -3.61
N ALA A 347 18.09 17.19 -3.70
CA ALA A 347 17.21 16.37 -2.87
C ALA A 347 15.90 16.01 -3.60
N ALA A 348 15.25 14.94 -3.17
CA ALA A 348 13.92 14.55 -3.63
C ALA A 348 12.96 14.46 -2.43
N LEU A 349 11.77 15.04 -2.58
CA LEU A 349 10.72 15.07 -1.56
C LEU A 349 9.38 14.73 -2.20
N ASP A 350 8.72 13.70 -1.67
CA ASP A 350 7.35 13.34 -2.05
C ASP A 350 6.32 13.79 -1.01
N VAL A 351 6.76 14.08 0.23
CA VAL A 351 5.92 14.28 1.42
C VAL A 351 6.35 15.51 2.22
N TYR A 352 5.38 16.22 2.81
CA TYR A 352 5.59 17.55 3.39
C TYR A 352 4.91 17.75 4.76
N PRO A 353 5.44 18.63 5.64
CA PRO A 353 4.83 18.96 6.93
C PRO A 353 3.37 19.44 6.88
N SER A 354 2.92 19.99 5.76
CA SER A 354 1.52 20.29 5.46
C SER A 354 1.27 20.19 3.95
N GLU A 355 0.19 19.52 3.57
CA GLU A 355 -0.10 19.08 2.20
C GLU A 355 -1.50 19.56 1.74
N PRO A 356 -1.73 19.79 0.43
CA PRO A 356 -3.04 20.21 -0.07
C PRO A 356 -4.13 19.15 0.11
N ALA A 357 -5.35 19.57 0.40
CA ALA A 357 -6.53 18.68 0.45
C ALA A 357 -6.96 18.13 -0.94
N GLY A 358 -6.35 18.62 -2.03
CA GLY A 358 -6.62 18.19 -3.39
C GLY A 358 -5.77 18.92 -4.43
N ASN A 359 -5.91 18.53 -5.70
CA ASN A 359 -5.12 19.04 -6.82
C ASN A 359 -5.46 20.51 -7.12
N GLY A 360 -4.43 21.34 -7.32
CA GLY A 360 -4.52 22.77 -7.64
C GLY A 360 -3.25 23.51 -7.20
N ASP A 361 -3.21 24.83 -7.42
CA ASP A 361 -2.01 25.68 -7.23
C ASP A 361 -1.69 26.03 -5.76
N TYR A 362 -1.98 25.10 -4.85
CA TYR A 362 -1.90 25.27 -3.39
C TYR A 362 -0.49 25.14 -2.80
N PHE A 363 0.50 24.65 -3.56
CA PHE A 363 1.87 24.44 -3.07
C PHE A 363 2.67 25.76 -3.08
N ASN A 364 2.28 26.67 -2.19
CA ASN A 364 2.75 28.05 -2.09
C ASN A 364 2.98 28.46 -0.62
N ASN A 365 3.41 29.69 -0.36
CA ASN A 365 3.79 30.14 0.99
C ASN A 365 2.63 30.20 2.01
N GLU A 366 1.37 30.15 1.58
CA GLU A 366 0.19 30.05 2.47
C GLU A 366 0.07 28.64 3.09
N LEU A 367 0.51 27.61 2.37
CA LEU A 367 0.50 26.21 2.82
C LEU A 367 1.70 25.89 3.71
N ASN A 368 2.91 26.30 3.29
CA ASN A 368 4.10 26.25 4.12
C ASN A 368 4.98 27.47 3.83
N SER A 369 5.39 28.22 4.85
CA SER A 369 6.11 29.50 4.70
C SER A 369 7.49 29.43 4.03
N TRP A 370 7.99 28.23 3.74
CA TRP A 370 9.25 27.96 3.05
C TRP A 370 9.08 27.47 1.60
N CYS A 371 7.84 27.33 1.09
CA CYS A 371 7.56 26.73 -0.22
C CYS A 371 8.31 27.40 -1.38
N GLU A 372 8.36 28.73 -1.46
CA GLU A 372 9.16 29.43 -2.48
C GLU A 372 10.66 29.19 -2.32
N GLY A 373 11.16 29.14 -1.08
CA GLY A 373 12.57 28.88 -0.78
C GLY A 373 13.03 27.50 -1.24
N LEU A 374 12.14 26.50 -1.12
CA LEU A 374 12.35 25.13 -1.61
C LEU A 374 12.20 25.04 -3.14
N ARG A 375 11.13 25.63 -3.70
CA ARG A 375 10.86 25.65 -5.16
C ARG A 375 11.92 26.40 -5.97
N GLY A 376 12.64 27.33 -5.35
CA GLY A 376 13.74 28.08 -5.97
C GLY A 376 15.10 27.37 -5.97
N LEU A 377 15.21 26.17 -5.39
CA LEU A 377 16.45 25.39 -5.41
C LEU A 377 16.72 24.79 -6.79
N LYS A 378 18.00 24.49 -7.06
CA LYS A 378 18.44 23.71 -8.22
C LYS A 378 18.65 22.25 -7.83
N ASN A 379 18.47 21.33 -8.78
CA ASN A 379 18.56 19.89 -8.56
C ASN A 379 17.67 19.40 -7.40
N ILE A 380 16.47 19.98 -7.30
CA ILE A 380 15.41 19.57 -6.37
C ILE A 380 14.34 18.82 -7.17
N ILE A 381 13.87 17.69 -6.65
CA ILE A 381 12.72 16.95 -7.16
C ILE A 381 11.60 17.07 -6.13
N LEU A 382 10.44 17.57 -6.55
CA LEU A 382 9.28 17.79 -5.70
C LEU A 382 8.09 17.07 -6.34
N THR A 383 7.64 15.98 -5.70
CA THR A 383 6.48 15.20 -6.15
C THR A 383 5.32 15.35 -5.16
N PRO A 384 4.05 15.23 -5.60
CA PRO A 384 2.89 15.54 -4.76
C PRO A 384 2.29 14.28 -4.10
N HIS A 385 3.04 13.63 -3.21
CA HIS A 385 2.65 12.42 -2.46
C HIS A 385 2.20 11.26 -3.38
N ILE A 386 3.01 10.94 -4.38
CA ILE A 386 2.74 9.93 -5.41
C ILE A 386 3.59 8.66 -5.31
N GLY A 387 4.47 8.51 -4.33
CA GLY A 387 5.33 7.33 -4.19
C GLY A 387 4.57 6.00 -4.10
N GLY A 388 3.32 6.00 -3.62
CA GLY A 388 2.42 4.84 -3.64
C GLY A 388 1.30 4.87 -4.68
N SER A 389 1.34 5.79 -5.63
CA SER A 389 0.22 6.12 -6.53
C SER A 389 0.40 5.54 -7.93
N THR A 390 0.58 4.22 -8.03
CA THR A 390 0.59 3.47 -9.30
C THR A 390 -0.61 2.52 -9.41
N GLU A 391 -1.01 2.11 -10.62
CA GLU A 391 -2.18 1.24 -10.83
C GLU A 391 -1.99 -0.16 -10.22
N GLU A 392 -0.76 -0.68 -10.19
CA GLU A 392 -0.40 -1.93 -9.53
C GLU A 392 -0.64 -1.83 -8.02
N ALA A 393 -0.20 -0.72 -7.41
CA ALA A 393 -0.44 -0.45 -5.99
C ALA A 393 -1.94 -0.27 -5.71
N GLN A 394 -2.69 0.44 -6.56
CA GLN A 394 -4.15 0.56 -6.39
C GLN A 394 -4.88 -0.77 -6.56
N SER A 395 -4.41 -1.67 -7.43
CA SER A 395 -4.95 -3.02 -7.58
C SER A 395 -4.63 -3.90 -6.36
N ALA A 396 -3.38 -3.87 -5.87
CA ALA A 396 -2.95 -4.60 -4.68
C ALA A 396 -3.68 -4.13 -3.40
N ILE A 397 -3.79 -2.81 -3.18
CA ILE A 397 -4.63 -2.21 -2.14
C ILE A 397 -6.09 -2.66 -2.29
N GLY A 398 -6.58 -2.71 -3.53
CA GLY A 398 -7.92 -3.20 -3.87
C GLY A 398 -8.16 -4.64 -3.42
N ILE A 399 -7.18 -5.52 -3.61
CA ILE A 399 -7.22 -6.93 -3.20
C ILE A 399 -7.10 -7.05 -1.68
N GLU A 400 -6.02 -6.52 -1.08
CA GLU A 400 -5.66 -6.69 0.33
C GLU A 400 -6.77 -6.22 1.28
N VAL A 401 -7.38 -5.05 0.99
CA VAL A 401 -8.51 -4.54 1.79
C VAL A 401 -9.78 -5.33 1.51
N ALA A 402 -10.10 -5.65 0.26
CA ALA A 402 -11.31 -6.44 -0.05
C ALA A 402 -11.28 -7.82 0.59
N GLU A 403 -10.17 -8.55 0.53
CA GLU A 403 -10.00 -9.86 1.19
C GLU A 403 -10.08 -9.76 2.71
N SER A 404 -9.60 -8.67 3.31
CA SER A 404 -9.70 -8.43 4.76
C SER A 404 -11.14 -8.11 5.18
N LEU A 405 -11.87 -7.32 4.39
CA LEU A 405 -13.31 -7.08 4.57
C LEU A 405 -14.11 -8.39 4.45
N VAL A 406 -13.82 -9.23 3.43
CA VAL A 406 -14.49 -10.53 3.25
C VAL A 406 -14.25 -11.46 4.44
N ARG A 407 -13.00 -11.55 4.94
CA ARG A 407 -12.66 -12.37 6.12
C ARG A 407 -13.33 -11.87 7.40
N TYR A 408 -13.46 -10.56 7.60
CA TYR A 408 -14.19 -10.03 8.77
C TYR A 408 -15.71 -10.24 8.66
N VAL A 409 -16.31 -9.98 7.49
CA VAL A 409 -17.75 -10.13 7.28
C VAL A 409 -18.18 -11.59 7.40
N ASN A 410 -17.49 -12.52 6.72
CA ASN A 410 -17.88 -13.93 6.65
C ASN A 410 -17.29 -14.79 7.78
N GLU A 411 -16.11 -14.47 8.33
CA GLU A 411 -15.42 -15.35 9.29
C GLU A 411 -15.10 -14.67 10.63
N GLY A 412 -15.34 -13.36 10.79
CA GLY A 412 -15.09 -12.62 12.02
C GLY A 412 -13.62 -12.35 12.36
N VAL A 413 -12.70 -12.55 11.41
CA VAL A 413 -11.25 -12.40 11.63
C VAL A 413 -10.85 -10.92 11.68
N THR A 414 -10.05 -10.52 12.67
CA THR A 414 -9.56 -9.13 12.85
C THR A 414 -8.06 -8.94 12.66
N VAL A 415 -7.34 -9.98 12.20
CA VAL A 415 -5.90 -9.88 11.91
C VAL A 415 -5.63 -8.79 10.85
N GLY A 416 -4.75 -7.84 11.17
CA GLY A 416 -4.47 -6.64 10.37
C GLY A 416 -5.42 -5.45 10.60
N ALA A 417 -6.33 -5.50 11.58
CA ALA A 417 -7.20 -4.37 11.93
C ALA A 417 -6.45 -3.30 12.75
N VAL A 418 -6.50 -2.04 12.33
CA VAL A 418 -5.70 -0.97 12.96
C VAL A 418 -6.23 -0.56 14.34
N ASN A 419 -7.51 -0.80 14.65
CA ASN A 419 -8.19 -0.34 15.86
C ASN A 419 -8.76 -1.44 16.78
N MET A 420 -8.67 -2.72 16.41
CA MET A 420 -9.20 -3.84 17.18
C MET A 420 -8.08 -4.69 17.84
N PRO A 421 -8.41 -5.61 18.75
CA PRO A 421 -7.58 -6.77 19.08
C PRO A 421 -7.50 -7.75 17.90
N GLU A 422 -6.41 -8.52 17.76
CA GLU A 422 -6.17 -9.39 16.60
C GLU A 422 -6.52 -10.86 16.90
N VAL A 423 -7.66 -11.31 16.39
CA VAL A 423 -8.22 -12.64 16.64
C VAL A 423 -8.48 -13.37 15.33
N THR A 424 -8.16 -14.66 15.30
CA THR A 424 -8.43 -15.55 14.17
C THR A 424 -8.65 -16.98 14.64
N LEU A 425 -9.57 -17.69 13.98
CA LEU A 425 -9.78 -19.12 14.13
C LEU A 425 -9.67 -19.78 12.75
N ARG A 426 -9.26 -21.05 12.68
CA ARG A 426 -9.35 -21.81 11.43
C ARG A 426 -10.78 -21.73 10.88
N SER A 427 -10.94 -21.61 9.57
CA SER A 427 -12.26 -21.62 8.93
C SER A 427 -13.04 -22.88 9.30
N LEU A 428 -14.37 -22.76 9.38
CA LEU A 428 -15.26 -23.91 9.41
C LEU A 428 -15.27 -24.57 8.02
N THR A 429 -15.31 -25.89 7.92
CA THR A 429 -15.45 -26.62 6.64
C THR A 429 -16.90 -27.04 6.39
N MET A 430 -17.20 -27.49 5.17
CA MET A 430 -18.51 -28.07 4.85
C MET A 430 -18.85 -29.35 5.65
N ASP A 431 -17.86 -29.99 6.29
CA ASP A 431 -18.10 -31.11 7.21
C ASP A 431 -18.63 -30.63 8.57
N GLU A 432 -18.29 -29.39 8.96
CA GLU A 432 -18.73 -28.72 10.20
C GLU A 432 -20.12 -28.07 10.00
N ALA A 433 -21.07 -28.84 9.45
CA ALA A 433 -22.38 -28.35 9.01
C ALA A 433 -23.19 -27.70 10.15
N ASP A 434 -23.41 -28.43 11.25
CA ASP A 434 -24.18 -27.98 12.43
C ASP A 434 -23.34 -27.12 13.40
N HIS A 435 -22.34 -26.38 12.89
CA HIS A 435 -21.53 -25.45 13.68
C HIS A 435 -21.89 -24.00 13.37
N ALA A 436 -21.89 -23.18 14.43
CA ALA A 436 -21.98 -21.73 14.35
C ALA A 436 -20.74 -21.08 14.98
N ARG A 437 -20.31 -19.95 14.42
CA ARG A 437 -19.26 -19.09 14.95
C ARG A 437 -19.87 -17.90 15.67
N VAL A 438 -19.64 -17.82 16.98
CA VAL A 438 -19.97 -16.67 17.82
C VAL A 438 -18.81 -15.68 17.76
N VAL A 439 -19.12 -14.42 17.48
CA VAL A 439 -18.22 -13.27 17.61
C VAL A 439 -18.82 -12.33 18.65
N PHE A 440 -18.04 -11.99 19.67
CA PHE A 440 -18.49 -11.18 20.80
C PHE A 440 -17.43 -10.12 21.14
N ILE A 441 -17.75 -8.86 20.82
CA ILE A 441 -16.96 -7.69 21.18
C ILE A 441 -17.49 -7.13 22.49
N HIS A 442 -16.64 -6.88 23.46
CA HIS A 442 -17.06 -6.47 24.80
C HIS A 442 -16.07 -5.53 25.50
N GLN A 443 -16.54 -4.88 26.56
CA GLN A 443 -15.71 -4.12 27.49
C GLN A 443 -14.74 -5.07 28.21
N ASN A 444 -13.47 -4.68 28.30
CA ASN A 444 -12.39 -5.46 28.89
C ASN A 444 -12.43 -5.43 30.43
N VAL A 445 -13.43 -6.10 31.01
CA VAL A 445 -13.66 -6.12 32.47
C VAL A 445 -13.78 -7.55 33.02
N PRO A 446 -13.47 -7.79 34.31
CA PRO A 446 -13.44 -9.13 34.87
C PRO A 446 -14.73 -9.94 34.74
N GLY A 447 -14.56 -11.24 34.46
CA GLY A 447 -15.63 -12.24 34.45
C GLY A 447 -16.53 -12.24 33.22
N VAL A 448 -16.35 -11.38 32.22
CA VAL A 448 -17.18 -11.39 31.00
C VAL A 448 -17.08 -12.73 30.28
N LEU A 449 -15.87 -13.27 30.04
CA LEU A 449 -15.68 -14.59 29.44
C LEU A 449 -16.36 -15.72 30.24
N GLY A 450 -16.43 -15.60 31.57
CA GLY A 450 -17.18 -16.55 32.41
C GLY A 450 -18.71 -16.44 32.27
N ARG A 451 -19.23 -15.24 31.98
CA ARG A 451 -20.65 -15.04 31.63
C ARG A 451 -20.94 -15.57 30.23
N VAL A 452 -20.09 -15.29 29.24
CA VAL A 452 -20.24 -15.77 27.86
C VAL A 452 -20.16 -17.30 27.80
N ASN A 453 -19.15 -17.92 28.41
CA ASN A 453 -19.03 -19.38 28.42
C ASN A 453 -20.15 -20.08 29.22
N LYS A 454 -20.89 -19.34 30.07
CA LYS A 454 -22.14 -19.83 30.67
C LYS A 454 -23.34 -19.74 29.70
N VAL A 455 -23.39 -18.75 28.81
CA VAL A 455 -24.39 -18.70 27.74
C VAL A 455 -24.12 -19.78 26.69
N LEU A 456 -22.85 -20.13 26.45
CA LEU A 456 -22.44 -21.20 25.55
C LEU A 456 -22.55 -22.62 26.14
N SER A 457 -22.95 -22.80 27.42
CA SER A 457 -22.75 -24.07 28.15
C SER A 457 -23.51 -25.27 27.60
N ASP A 458 -24.58 -25.02 26.85
CA ASP A 458 -25.46 -26.07 26.31
C ASP A 458 -24.97 -26.59 24.94
N HIS A 459 -23.89 -25.98 24.41
CA HIS A 459 -23.17 -26.42 23.21
C HIS A 459 -21.71 -26.77 23.54
N ASN A 460 -21.09 -27.62 22.71
CA ASN A 460 -19.65 -27.88 22.83
C ASN A 460 -18.87 -26.76 22.12
N VAL A 461 -17.84 -26.22 22.79
CA VAL A 461 -16.96 -25.16 22.25
C VAL A 461 -15.70 -25.80 21.68
N ASP A 462 -15.69 -26.04 20.37
CA ASP A 462 -14.60 -26.74 19.68
C ASP A 462 -13.34 -25.87 19.49
N LYS A 463 -13.55 -24.56 19.37
CA LYS A 463 -12.49 -23.54 19.21
C LYS A 463 -12.89 -22.28 19.99
N GLN A 464 -11.97 -21.68 20.74
CA GLN A 464 -12.14 -20.35 21.32
C GLN A 464 -10.81 -19.59 21.30
N MET A 465 -10.86 -18.31 20.93
CA MET A 465 -9.74 -17.37 21.05
C MET A 465 -10.28 -16.01 21.51
N SER A 466 -9.54 -15.33 22.37
CA SER A 466 -9.84 -13.95 22.76
C SER A 466 -8.54 -13.15 22.88
N ASP A 467 -8.59 -11.88 22.49
CA ASP A 467 -7.53 -10.89 22.65
C ASP A 467 -8.13 -9.57 23.16
N SER A 468 -7.32 -8.70 23.77
CA SER A 468 -7.77 -7.44 24.36
C SER A 468 -6.78 -6.30 24.18
N ARG A 469 -7.31 -5.10 23.91
CA ARG A 469 -6.55 -3.90 23.59
C ARG A 469 -7.18 -2.69 24.30
N GLY A 470 -6.56 -2.28 25.41
CA GLY A 470 -7.13 -1.25 26.29
C GLY A 470 -8.47 -1.69 26.89
N ASP A 471 -9.47 -0.82 26.83
CA ASP A 471 -10.81 -1.04 27.40
C ASP A 471 -11.68 -2.03 26.58
N MET A 472 -11.15 -2.59 25.49
CA MET A 472 -11.87 -3.50 24.59
C MET A 472 -11.27 -4.90 24.57
N ALA A 473 -12.13 -5.92 24.49
CA ALA A 473 -11.78 -7.29 24.19
C ALA A 473 -12.67 -7.85 23.06
N TYR A 474 -12.08 -8.76 22.29
CA TYR A 474 -12.72 -9.45 21.17
C TYR A 474 -12.63 -10.95 21.43
N MET A 475 -13.73 -11.67 21.25
CA MET A 475 -13.78 -13.12 21.45
C MET A 475 -14.45 -13.79 20.25
N MET A 476 -13.80 -14.85 19.73
CA MET A 476 -14.36 -15.75 18.74
C MET A 476 -14.47 -17.15 19.33
N ALA A 477 -15.62 -17.80 19.14
CA ALA A 477 -15.81 -19.21 19.47
C ALA A 477 -16.57 -19.94 18.36
N ASP A 478 -16.11 -21.13 17.99
CA ASP A 478 -16.91 -22.06 17.18
C ASP A 478 -17.57 -23.07 18.11
N ILE A 479 -18.89 -23.19 18.00
CA ILE A 479 -19.72 -24.14 18.76
C ILE A 479 -20.41 -25.13 17.83
N SER A 480 -20.54 -26.37 18.27
CA SER A 480 -21.13 -27.47 17.50
C SER A 480 -22.50 -27.92 18.01
N ASN A 481 -23.23 -28.61 17.14
CA ASN A 481 -24.59 -29.12 17.35
C ASN A 481 -25.63 -28.01 17.56
N VAL A 482 -25.47 -26.88 16.88
CA VAL A 482 -26.36 -25.71 16.98
C VAL A 482 -27.51 -25.85 16.00
N ARG A 483 -28.75 -26.01 16.51
CA ARG A 483 -29.94 -26.04 15.63
C ARG A 483 -30.33 -24.62 15.23
N GLN A 484 -30.87 -24.45 14.02
CA GLN A 484 -31.23 -23.13 13.49
C GLN A 484 -32.20 -22.34 14.39
N GLY A 485 -33.07 -23.01 15.15
CA GLY A 485 -34.00 -22.39 16.12
C GLY A 485 -33.34 -21.95 17.44
N GLU A 486 -32.15 -22.44 17.77
CA GLU A 486 -31.41 -22.07 18.99
C GLU A 486 -30.60 -20.79 18.80
N ILE A 487 -30.22 -20.48 17.55
CA ILE A 487 -29.42 -19.30 17.20
C ILE A 487 -30.09 -17.99 17.66
N GLU A 488 -31.41 -17.86 17.57
CA GLU A 488 -32.09 -16.63 17.99
C GLU A 488 -32.07 -16.44 19.52
N THR A 489 -32.13 -17.53 20.29
CA THR A 489 -32.03 -17.52 21.76
C THR A 489 -30.61 -17.19 22.18
N LEU A 490 -29.63 -17.92 21.63
CA LEU A 490 -28.20 -17.66 21.85
C LEU A 490 -27.81 -16.21 21.55
N TYR A 491 -28.31 -15.64 20.44
CA TYR A 491 -28.10 -14.23 20.11
C TYR A 491 -28.69 -13.29 21.16
N LYS A 492 -29.93 -13.52 21.61
CA LYS A 492 -30.59 -12.70 22.65
C LYS A 492 -29.86 -12.76 23.98
N ASP A 493 -29.40 -13.95 24.39
CA ASP A 493 -28.73 -14.16 25.67
C ASP A 493 -27.35 -13.50 25.70
N LEU A 494 -26.58 -13.57 24.60
CA LEU A 494 -25.33 -12.82 24.44
C LEU A 494 -25.56 -11.30 24.40
N GLU A 495 -26.57 -10.83 23.65
CA GLU A 495 -26.96 -9.41 23.60
C GLU A 495 -27.42 -8.87 24.96
N SER A 496 -27.93 -9.72 25.86
CA SER A 496 -28.37 -9.34 27.21
C SER A 496 -27.21 -9.02 28.17
N LEU A 497 -25.98 -9.44 27.84
CA LEU A 497 -24.81 -9.20 28.69
C LEU A 497 -24.46 -7.71 28.71
N LYS A 498 -24.49 -7.10 29.89
CA LYS A 498 -24.29 -5.65 30.08
C LYS A 498 -22.98 -5.11 29.48
N GLU A 499 -21.93 -5.93 29.45
CA GLU A 499 -20.59 -5.52 28.97
C GLU A 499 -20.41 -5.68 27.45
N ARG A 500 -21.42 -6.20 26.74
CA ARG A 500 -21.42 -6.38 25.29
C ARG A 500 -21.32 -5.03 24.56
N ILE A 501 -20.57 -5.03 23.46
CA ILE A 501 -20.51 -3.94 22.49
C ILE A 501 -21.20 -4.39 21.19
N ILE A 502 -20.76 -5.50 20.60
CA ILE A 502 -21.40 -6.15 19.44
C ILE A 502 -21.43 -7.66 19.63
N THR A 503 -22.58 -8.29 19.32
CA THR A 503 -22.70 -9.73 19.09
C THR A 503 -22.94 -9.99 17.60
N ARG A 504 -22.22 -10.95 17.00
CA ARG A 504 -22.55 -11.54 15.69
C ARG A 504 -22.52 -13.06 15.80
N ILE A 505 -23.42 -13.75 15.11
CA ILE A 505 -23.35 -15.21 14.94
C ILE A 505 -23.33 -15.48 13.43
N LEU A 506 -22.33 -16.24 13.00
CA LEU A 506 -22.06 -16.60 11.61
C LEU A 506 -22.28 -18.12 11.48
N TYR A 507 -23.12 -18.58 10.56
CA TYR A 507 -23.58 -19.98 10.49
C TYR A 507 -23.73 -20.49 9.05
#